data_AF-A0A918UA32-F1
#
_entry.id   AF-A0A918UA32-F1
#
_cell.length_a   1.000
_cell.length_b   1.000
_cell.length_c   1.000
_cell.angle_alpha   90.00
_cell.angle_beta   90.00
_cell.angle_gamma   90.00
#
_symmetry.space_group_name_H-M   'P 1'
#
loop_
_entity.id
_entity.type
_entity.pdbx_description
1 polymer ?
#
loop_
_entity_poly.entity_id
_entity_poly.type
_entity_poly.pdbx_seq_one_letter_code
_entity_poly.pdbx_strand_id
1 'polypeptide(L)'
;MARPSQYPLELRRRAVRMVAEVRPDYDTEWAAMKAVAAKLGIGTTETLRKWVRQDQVDADAWPGTTTEESAELKRLKRGNAELMRANEILKAAASFYALMESTIGLFKTELIKPRRPWKTLSDVELATAEYVDWYNHRRLRGETGHVPPVEYENNHYLTTTKPQVTPNI
;
A
#
# COMPACT_ATOMS: atom_id res chain seq x y z
N MET A 1 -15.22 4.73 -10.43
CA MET A 1 -14.80 5.61 -11.54
C MET A 1 -14.88 7.04 -11.04
N ALA A 2 -13.83 7.85 -11.21
CA ALA A 2 -13.86 9.24 -10.78
C ALA A 2 -14.93 10.01 -11.58
N ARG A 3 -15.79 10.76 -10.90
CA ARG A 3 -16.80 11.60 -11.55
C ARG A 3 -16.08 12.56 -12.51
N PRO A 4 -16.48 12.65 -13.79
CA PRO A 4 -15.87 13.61 -14.70
C PRO A 4 -15.97 15.02 -14.11
N SER A 5 -14.85 15.75 -14.13
CA SER A 5 -14.79 17.12 -13.63
C SER A 5 -15.89 17.94 -14.30
N GLN A 6 -16.69 18.64 -13.48
CA GLN A 6 -17.78 19.51 -13.93
C GLN A 6 -17.35 20.56 -14.97
N TYR A 7 -16.05 20.89 -15.01
CA TYR A 7 -15.47 21.80 -15.98
C TYR A 7 -14.43 21.07 -16.86
N PRO A 8 -14.68 20.91 -18.18
CA PRO A 8 -13.71 20.36 -19.13
C PRO A 8 -12.41 21.17 -19.21
N LEU A 9 -11.30 20.53 -19.61
CA LEU A 9 -10.00 21.20 -19.71
C LEU A 9 -9.99 22.37 -20.70
N GLU A 10 -10.69 22.22 -21.83
CA GLU A 10 -10.84 23.29 -22.83
C GLU A 10 -11.48 24.55 -22.25
N LEU A 11 -12.52 24.39 -21.43
CA LEU A 11 -13.17 25.50 -20.75
C LEU A 11 -12.20 26.21 -19.79
N ARG A 12 -11.40 25.45 -19.04
CA ARG A 12 -10.39 26.01 -18.12
C ARG A 12 -9.34 26.82 -18.87
N ARG A 13 -8.75 26.24 -19.93
CA ARG A 13 -7.74 26.90 -20.78
C ARG A 13 -8.30 28.16 -21.43
N ARG A 14 -9.55 28.11 -21.91
CA ARG A 14 -10.23 29.26 -22.50
C ARG A 14 -10.49 30.35 -21.45
N ALA A 15 -10.92 29.98 -20.25
CA ALA A 15 -11.21 30.92 -19.19
C ALA A 15 -9.95 31.66 -18.72
N VAL A 16 -8.84 30.95 -18.50
CA VAL A 16 -7.55 31.56 -18.11
C VAL A 16 -7.05 32.52 -19.19
N ARG A 17 -7.09 32.10 -20.46
CA ARG A 17 -6.73 32.97 -21.60
C ARG A 17 -7.58 34.23 -21.67
N MET A 18 -8.90 34.08 -21.52
CA MET A 18 -9.83 35.22 -21.54
C MET A 18 -9.58 36.17 -20.37
N VAL A 19 -9.18 35.69 -19.20
CA VAL A 19 -8.78 36.56 -18.08
C VAL A 19 -7.50 37.31 -18.43
N ALA A 20 -6.50 36.67 -19.03
CA ALA A 20 -5.26 37.33 -19.45
C ALA A 20 -5.50 38.43 -20.51
N GLU A 21 -6.37 38.15 -21.49
CA GLU A 21 -6.76 39.11 -22.54
C GLU A 21 -7.50 40.32 -21.99
N VAL A 22 -8.42 40.10 -21.06
CA VAL A 22 -9.32 41.14 -20.51
C VAL A 22 -8.68 41.85 -19.31
N ARG A 23 -7.60 41.32 -18.72
CA ARG A 23 -6.94 41.88 -17.54
C ARG A 23 -6.60 43.38 -17.65
N PRO A 24 -6.12 43.91 -18.79
CA PRO A 24 -5.77 45.34 -18.92
C PRO A 24 -6.97 46.29 -18.84
N ASP A 25 -8.18 45.80 -19.15
CA ASP A 25 -9.40 46.62 -19.22
C ASP A 25 -10.03 46.87 -17.83
N TYR A 26 -9.45 46.31 -16.77
CA TYR A 26 -9.99 46.34 -15.41
C TYR A 26 -8.94 46.79 -14.39
N ASP A 27 -9.36 47.54 -13.37
CA ASP A 27 -8.47 48.02 -12.30
C ASP A 27 -7.85 46.88 -11.48
N THR A 28 -8.60 45.77 -11.30
CA THR A 28 -8.16 44.63 -10.48
C THR A 28 -8.29 43.31 -11.21
N GLU A 29 -7.34 42.40 -10.96
CA GLU A 29 -7.35 41.03 -11.48
C GLU A 29 -8.63 40.30 -11.07
N TRP A 30 -9.12 40.55 -9.85
CA TRP A 30 -10.36 39.99 -9.33
C TRP A 30 -11.61 40.47 -10.09
N ALA A 31 -11.66 41.74 -10.51
CA ALA A 31 -12.76 42.26 -11.31
C ALA A 31 -12.80 41.62 -12.71
N ALA A 32 -11.63 41.48 -13.36
CA ALA A 32 -11.51 40.75 -14.63
C ALA A 32 -11.95 39.28 -14.48
N MET A 33 -11.49 38.59 -13.44
CA MET A 33 -11.94 37.22 -13.13
C MET A 33 -13.45 37.13 -12.89
N LYS A 34 -14.05 38.07 -12.16
CA LYS A 34 -15.49 38.08 -11.88
C LYS A 34 -16.32 38.26 -13.16
N ALA A 35 -15.88 39.14 -14.05
CA ALA A 35 -16.52 39.36 -15.35
C ALA A 35 -16.45 38.12 -16.24
N VAL A 36 -15.27 37.48 -16.33
CA VAL A 36 -15.07 36.25 -17.13
C VAL A 36 -15.85 35.06 -16.54
N ALA A 37 -15.88 34.91 -15.22
CA ALA A 37 -16.65 33.86 -14.55
C ALA A 37 -18.15 33.99 -14.84
N ALA A 38 -18.70 35.20 -14.78
CA ALA A 38 -20.09 35.47 -15.15
C ALA A 38 -20.36 35.16 -16.63
N LYS A 39 -19.45 35.56 -17.54
CA LYS A 39 -19.57 35.34 -18.98
C LYS A 39 -19.52 33.86 -19.39
N LEU A 40 -18.75 33.04 -18.65
CA LEU A 40 -18.58 31.61 -18.93
C LEU A 40 -19.50 30.71 -18.06
N GLY A 41 -20.35 31.29 -17.21
CA GLY A 41 -21.25 30.53 -16.33
C GLY A 41 -20.53 29.70 -15.25
N ILE A 42 -19.33 30.12 -14.82
CA ILE A 42 -18.57 29.45 -13.75
C ILE A 42 -19.15 29.89 -12.40
N GLY A 43 -19.65 28.93 -11.62
CA GLY A 43 -20.45 29.22 -10.42
C GLY A 43 -19.73 30.01 -9.32
N THR A 44 -18.38 30.00 -9.26
CA THR A 44 -17.61 30.82 -8.31
C THR A 44 -16.37 31.43 -8.96
N THR A 45 -16.15 32.73 -8.74
CA THR A 45 -14.91 33.43 -9.18
C THR A 45 -13.66 32.79 -8.59
N GLU A 46 -13.76 32.21 -7.39
CA GLU A 46 -12.64 31.51 -6.74
C GLU A 46 -12.17 30.28 -7.53
N THR A 47 -13.06 29.62 -8.28
CA THR A 47 -12.67 28.53 -9.18
C THR A 47 -11.74 29.03 -10.28
N LEU A 48 -12.08 30.18 -10.88
CA LEU A 48 -11.27 30.79 -11.92
C LEU A 48 -9.94 31.34 -11.37
N ARG A 49 -9.96 31.93 -10.17
CA ARG A 49 -8.74 32.36 -9.47
C ARG A 49 -7.77 31.21 -9.27
N LYS A 50 -8.25 30.04 -8.84
CA LYS A 50 -7.38 28.86 -8.67
C LYS A 50 -6.74 28.42 -9.98
N TRP A 51 -7.47 28.46 -11.10
CA TRP A 51 -6.90 28.11 -12.41
C TRP A 51 -5.88 29.15 -12.88
N VAL A 52 -6.15 30.44 -12.72
CA VAL A 52 -5.21 31.52 -13.08
C VAL A 52 -3.95 31.45 -12.23
N ARG A 53 -4.08 31.23 -10.91
CA ARG A 53 -2.91 31.07 -10.03
C ARG A 53 -2.10 29.81 -10.39
N GLN A 54 -2.75 28.69 -10.70
CA GLN A 54 -2.03 27.48 -11.13
C GLN A 54 -1.31 27.69 -12.48
N ASP A 55 -1.94 28.40 -13.43
CA ASP A 55 -1.30 28.75 -14.71
C ASP A 55 -0.10 29.68 -14.52
N GLN A 56 -0.20 30.65 -13.59
CA GLN A 56 0.94 31.49 -13.20
C GLN A 56 2.06 30.69 -12.54
N VAL A 57 1.75 29.67 -11.73
CA VAL A 57 2.74 28.74 -11.18
C VAL A 57 3.37 27.90 -12.28
N ASP A 58 2.56 27.36 -13.20
CA ASP A 58 3.04 26.54 -14.33
C ASP A 58 3.89 27.36 -15.31
N ALA A 59 3.70 28.69 -15.37
CA ALA A 59 4.47 29.64 -16.16
C ALA A 59 5.66 30.27 -15.39
N ASP A 60 5.99 29.78 -14.19
CA ASP A 60 7.07 30.29 -13.32
C ASP A 60 6.94 31.78 -12.91
N ALA A 61 5.73 32.33 -13.03
CA ALA A 61 5.41 33.70 -12.65
C ALA A 61 5.00 33.83 -11.17
N TRP A 62 4.76 32.71 -10.49
CA TRP A 62 4.35 32.67 -9.09
C TRP A 62 4.92 31.44 -8.38
N PRO A 63 5.38 31.55 -7.11
CA PRO A 63 5.92 30.41 -6.38
C PRO A 63 4.84 29.36 -6.11
N GLY A 64 5.16 28.10 -6.39
CA GLY A 64 4.27 26.97 -6.15
C GLY A 64 4.80 25.70 -6.79
N THR A 65 4.09 24.59 -6.58
CA THR A 65 4.37 23.32 -7.29
C THR A 65 3.59 23.32 -8.59
N THR A 66 4.28 23.10 -9.70
CA THR A 66 3.66 23.02 -11.02
C THR A 66 2.74 21.81 -11.12
N THR A 67 1.83 21.85 -12.09
CA THR A 67 0.96 20.74 -12.43
C THR A 67 1.78 19.49 -12.81
N GLU A 68 2.89 19.67 -13.52
CA GLU A 68 3.79 18.60 -13.94
C GLU A 68 4.53 17.97 -12.76
N GLU A 69 5.16 18.77 -11.90
CA GLU A 69 5.81 18.28 -10.67
C GLU A 69 4.82 17.54 -9.77
N SER A 70 3.60 18.07 -9.64
CA SER A 70 2.53 17.42 -8.88
C SER A 70 2.12 16.07 -9.49
N ALA A 71 2.12 15.96 -10.82
CA ALA A 71 1.80 14.72 -11.53
C ALA A 71 2.91 13.68 -11.36
N GLU A 72 4.17 14.10 -11.50
CA GLU A 72 5.33 13.23 -11.31
C GLU A 72 5.46 12.78 -9.85
N LEU A 73 5.27 13.67 -8.88
CA LEU A 73 5.23 13.31 -7.46
C LEU A 73 4.16 12.26 -7.17
N LYS A 74 2.97 12.37 -7.78
CA LYS A 74 1.92 11.35 -7.65
C LYS A 74 2.30 10.03 -8.30
N ARG A 75 2.97 10.06 -9.45
CA ARG A 75 3.47 8.86 -10.13
C ARG A 75 4.55 8.17 -9.30
N LEU A 76 5.56 8.91 -8.85
CA LEU A 76 6.64 8.40 -8.01
C LEU A 76 6.12 7.86 -6.69
N LYS A 77 5.18 8.56 -6.03
CA LYS A 77 4.55 8.05 -4.79
C LYS A 77 3.81 6.74 -5.01
N ARG A 78 3.12 6.58 -6.15
CA ARG A 78 2.47 5.30 -6.49
C ARG A 78 3.50 4.20 -6.71
N GLY A 79 4.56 4.46 -7.48
CA GLY A 79 5.65 3.50 -7.70
C GLY A 79 6.34 3.09 -6.39
N ASN A 80 6.65 4.05 -5.53
CA ASN A 80 7.25 3.77 -4.22
C ASN A 80 6.32 2.94 -3.33
N ALA A 81 5.01 3.20 -3.34
CA ALA A 81 4.05 2.39 -2.58
C ALA A 81 3.99 0.94 -3.07
N GLU A 82 4.05 0.74 -4.39
CA GLU A 82 4.10 -0.59 -5.00
C GLU A 82 5.40 -1.32 -4.68
N LEU A 83 6.55 -0.66 -4.80
CA LEU A 83 7.84 -1.21 -4.44
C LEU A 83 7.92 -1.58 -2.95
N MET A 84 7.40 -0.74 -2.07
CA MET A 84 7.32 -1.05 -0.65
C MET A 84 6.47 -2.30 -0.39
N ARG A 85 5.30 -2.41 -1.03
CA ARG A 85 4.48 -3.62 -0.94
C ARG A 85 5.23 -4.86 -1.44
N ALA A 86 5.89 -4.78 -2.59
CA ALA A 86 6.67 -5.88 -3.13
C ALA A 86 7.81 -6.28 -2.19
N ASN A 87 8.50 -5.31 -1.60
CA ASN A 87 9.57 -5.55 -0.64
C ASN A 87 9.06 -6.29 0.61
N GLU A 88 7.91 -5.89 1.14
CA GLU A 88 7.31 -6.60 2.29
C GLU A 88 6.91 -8.04 1.95
N ILE A 89 6.38 -8.29 0.75
CA ILE A 89 6.12 -9.67 0.27
C ILE A 89 7.42 -10.47 0.20
N LEU A 90 8.49 -9.89 -0.34
CA LEU A 90 9.79 -10.56 -0.45
C LEU A 90 10.41 -10.86 0.92
N LYS A 91 10.31 -9.93 1.87
CA LYS A 91 10.76 -10.16 3.25
C LYS A 91 9.98 -11.29 3.92
N ALA A 92 8.65 -11.31 3.75
CA ALA A 92 7.82 -12.38 4.28
C ALA A 92 8.19 -13.74 3.66
N ALA A 93 8.41 -13.77 2.34
CA ALA A 93 8.87 -14.97 1.64
C ALA A 93 10.25 -15.44 2.15
N ALA A 94 11.22 -14.54 2.30
CA ALA A 94 12.56 -14.88 2.79
C ALA A 94 12.51 -15.48 4.21
N SER A 95 11.74 -14.88 5.11
CA SER A 95 11.53 -15.41 6.47
C SER A 95 10.89 -16.81 6.43
N PHE A 96 9.89 -17.01 5.57
CA PHE A 96 9.26 -18.33 5.38
C PHE A 96 10.25 -19.38 4.87
N TYR A 97 11.05 -19.06 3.84
CA TYR A 97 12.08 -19.96 3.32
C TYR A 97 13.11 -20.34 4.37
N ALA A 98 13.62 -19.37 5.15
CA ALA A 98 14.57 -19.65 6.23
C ALA A 98 13.99 -20.59 7.30
N LEU A 99 12.72 -20.40 7.67
CA LEU A 99 12.02 -21.25 8.63
C LEU A 99 11.84 -22.68 8.09
N MET A 100 11.49 -22.82 6.82
CA MET A 100 11.40 -24.11 6.15
C MET A 100 12.74 -24.83 6.08
N GLU A 101 13.82 -24.13 5.71
CA GLU A 101 15.18 -24.70 5.66
C GLU A 101 15.64 -25.22 7.02
N SER A 102 15.35 -24.48 8.09
CA SER A 102 15.64 -24.93 9.46
C SER A 102 14.83 -26.18 9.82
N THR A 103 13.53 -26.19 9.50
CA THR A 103 12.63 -27.32 9.81
C THR A 103 13.02 -28.59 9.05
N ILE A 104 13.36 -28.48 7.76
CA ILE A 104 13.83 -29.63 6.97
C ILE A 104 15.21 -30.09 7.45
N GLY A 105 16.09 -29.18 7.87
CA GLY A 105 17.39 -29.50 8.47
C GLY A 105 17.25 -30.31 9.76
N LEU A 106 16.30 -29.91 10.62
CA LEU A 106 15.93 -30.58 11.85
C LEU A 106 15.35 -31.97 11.58
N PHE A 107 14.36 -32.07 10.70
CA PHE A 107 13.77 -33.34 10.24
C PHE A 107 14.84 -34.31 9.73
N LYS A 108 15.76 -33.83 8.89
CA LYS A 108 16.86 -34.66 8.38
C LYS A 108 17.77 -35.15 9.51
N THR A 109 17.99 -34.32 10.53
CA THR A 109 18.92 -34.62 11.63
C THR A 109 18.31 -35.55 12.68
N GLU A 110 17.03 -35.39 13.00
CA GLU A 110 16.36 -36.20 14.02
C GLU A 110 15.78 -37.51 13.47
N LEU A 111 15.25 -37.49 12.24
CA LEU A 111 14.59 -38.65 11.64
C LEU A 111 15.49 -39.35 10.62
N ILE A 112 15.86 -38.62 9.56
CA ILE A 112 16.39 -39.26 8.35
C ILE A 112 17.80 -39.82 8.53
N LYS A 113 18.72 -39.06 9.15
CA LYS A 113 20.12 -39.48 9.35
C LYS A 113 20.27 -40.61 10.38
N PRO A 114 19.63 -40.56 11.58
CA PRO A 114 19.88 -41.56 12.62
C PRO A 114 19.30 -42.94 12.30
N ARG A 115 18.24 -43.00 11.48
CA ARG A 115 17.55 -44.25 11.13
C ARG A 115 18.03 -44.89 9.83
N ARG A 116 19.16 -44.43 9.28
CA ARG A 116 19.79 -45.08 8.11
C ARG A 116 20.39 -46.44 8.49
N PRO A 117 20.43 -47.43 7.57
CA PRO A 117 19.93 -47.38 6.19
C PRO A 117 18.41 -47.59 6.11
N TRP A 118 17.76 -46.86 5.21
CA TRP A 118 16.36 -47.06 4.87
C TRP A 118 16.24 -48.11 3.76
N LYS A 119 15.31 -49.07 3.90
CA LYS A 119 15.18 -50.20 2.98
C LYS A 119 14.18 -49.92 1.86
N THR A 120 13.07 -49.26 2.17
CA THR A 120 12.02 -48.92 1.21
C THR A 120 11.53 -47.48 1.38
N LEU A 121 10.83 -46.97 0.36
CA LEU A 121 10.16 -45.67 0.45
C LEU A 121 9.05 -45.69 1.53
N SER A 122 8.29 -46.79 1.62
CA SER A 122 7.20 -46.93 2.59
C SER A 122 7.67 -46.84 4.04
N ASP A 123 8.88 -47.34 4.35
CA ASP A 123 9.48 -47.18 5.68
C ASP A 123 9.70 -45.69 6.02
N VAL A 124 10.15 -44.90 5.03
CA VAL A 124 10.38 -43.46 5.19
C VAL A 124 9.06 -42.70 5.31
N GLU A 125 8.05 -43.06 4.51
CA GLU A 125 6.72 -42.44 4.55
C GLU A 125 6.05 -42.63 5.91
N LEU A 126 6.01 -43.87 6.41
CA LEU A 126 5.45 -44.18 7.72
C LEU A 126 6.19 -43.43 8.83
N ALA A 127 7.53 -43.49 8.84
CA ALA A 127 8.33 -42.82 9.85
C ALA A 127 8.20 -41.28 9.78
N THR A 128 7.95 -40.73 8.59
CA THR A 128 7.67 -39.30 8.39
C THR A 128 6.33 -38.93 8.98
N ALA A 129 5.28 -39.72 8.73
CA ALA A 129 3.95 -39.49 9.31
C ALA A 129 4.00 -39.53 10.85
N GLU A 130 4.67 -40.53 11.42
CA GLU A 130 4.89 -40.64 12.87
C GLU A 130 5.67 -39.44 13.43
N TYR A 131 6.70 -38.98 12.71
CA TYR A 131 7.47 -37.81 13.11
C TYR A 131 6.64 -36.53 13.08
N VAL A 132 5.82 -36.32 12.05
CA VAL A 132 4.95 -35.14 11.94
C VAL A 132 3.91 -35.13 13.06
N ASP A 133 3.28 -36.27 13.35
CA ASP A 133 2.36 -36.40 14.48
C ASP A 133 3.05 -36.06 15.81
N TRP A 134 4.20 -36.68 16.08
CA TRP A 134 4.98 -36.37 17.28
C TRP A 134 5.39 -34.89 17.34
N TYR A 135 5.88 -34.33 16.23
CA TYR A 135 6.34 -32.95 16.16
C TYR A 135 5.21 -31.97 16.49
N ASN A 136 4.00 -32.20 15.99
CA ASN A 136 2.88 -31.27 16.17
C ASN A 136 2.15 -31.47 17.50
N HIS A 137 2.00 -32.71 17.96
CA HIS A 137 1.14 -33.03 19.10
C HIS A 137 1.90 -33.32 20.40
N ARG A 138 3.21 -33.59 20.35
CA ARG A 138 3.97 -34.09 21.51
C ARG A 138 5.29 -33.37 21.75
N ARG A 139 5.87 -32.71 20.74
CA ARG A 139 7.16 -32.01 20.86
C ARG A 139 7.02 -30.74 21.69
N LEU A 140 7.72 -30.69 22.82
CA LEU A 140 7.80 -29.50 23.67
C LEU A 140 8.96 -28.63 23.21
N ARG A 141 8.74 -27.31 23.13
CA ARG A 141 9.81 -26.32 22.91
C ARG A 141 9.76 -25.23 23.97
N GLY A 142 10.92 -24.84 24.48
CA GLY A 142 11.03 -23.83 25.55
C GLY A 142 10.52 -22.45 25.12
N GLU A 143 10.79 -22.06 23.87
CA GLU A 143 10.37 -20.79 23.27
C GLU A 143 8.84 -20.63 23.16
N THR A 144 8.11 -21.73 23.01
CA THR A 144 6.64 -21.75 22.98
C THR A 144 6.02 -21.91 24.38
N GLY A 145 6.82 -21.81 25.45
CA GLY A 145 6.31 -21.97 26.82
C GLY A 145 6.01 -23.43 27.19
N HIS A 146 6.73 -24.39 26.57
CA HIS A 146 6.60 -25.82 26.84
C HIS A 146 5.23 -26.42 26.49
N VAL A 147 4.55 -25.88 25.48
CA VAL A 147 3.38 -26.53 24.87
C VAL A 147 3.71 -27.07 23.47
N PRO A 148 3.02 -28.12 23.00
CA PRO A 148 3.12 -28.59 21.62
C PRO A 148 2.71 -27.52 20.59
N PRO A 149 3.25 -27.57 19.36
CA PRO A 149 2.92 -26.61 18.31
C PRO A 149 1.42 -26.44 18.04
N VAL A 150 0.65 -27.53 18.05
CA VAL A 150 -0.81 -27.48 17.82
C VAL A 150 -1.53 -26.69 18.91
N GLU A 151 -1.11 -26.80 20.16
CA GLU A 151 -1.71 -26.06 21.27
C GLU A 151 -1.33 -24.59 21.21
N TYR A 152 -0.08 -24.28 20.86
CA TYR A 152 0.37 -22.92 20.63
C TYR A 152 -0.45 -22.24 19.51
N GLU A 153 -0.64 -22.93 18.38
CA GLU A 153 -1.44 -22.43 17.25
C GLU A 153 -2.91 -22.21 17.65
N ASN A 154 -3.52 -23.16 18.36
CA ASN A 154 -4.87 -23.02 18.88
C ASN A 154 -5.01 -21.79 19.79
N ASN A 155 -4.06 -21.59 20.71
CA ASN A 155 -4.05 -20.42 21.61
C ASN A 155 -3.89 -19.10 20.84
N HIS A 156 -3.06 -19.08 19.78
CA HIS A 156 -2.90 -17.92 18.92
C HIS A 156 -4.20 -17.56 18.18
N TYR A 157 -4.91 -18.54 17.61
CA TYR A 157 -6.20 -18.27 16.97
C TYR A 157 -7.26 -17.83 17.99
N LEU A 158 -7.30 -18.44 19.18
CA LEU A 158 -8.24 -18.03 20.23
C LEU A 158 -8.01 -16.59 20.73
N THR A 159 -6.78 -16.10 20.70
CA THR A 159 -6.44 -14.73 21.12
C THR A 159 -6.67 -13.71 20.00
N THR A 160 -6.35 -14.06 18.75
CA THR A 160 -6.47 -13.16 17.60
C THR A 160 -7.92 -12.99 17.12
N THR A 161 -8.78 -13.99 17.35
CA THR A 161 -10.20 -13.96 16.93
C THR A 161 -11.14 -13.37 17.99
N LYS A 162 -10.65 -13.04 19.19
CA LYS A 162 -11.44 -12.26 20.15
C LYS A 162 -11.57 -10.82 19.65
N PRO A 163 -12.78 -10.25 19.53
CA PRO A 163 -12.91 -8.84 19.20
C PRO A 163 -12.15 -8.04 20.26
N GLN A 164 -11.22 -7.21 19.80
CA GLN A 164 -10.54 -6.21 20.63
C GLN A 164 -11.63 -5.22 21.07
N VAL A 165 -12.28 -5.50 22.20
CA VAL A 165 -13.19 -4.55 22.84
C VAL A 165 -12.32 -3.40 23.30
N THR A 166 -12.28 -2.32 22.52
CA THR A 166 -11.78 -1.03 22.97
C THR A 166 -12.85 -0.46 23.91
N PRO A 167 -12.63 -0.42 25.24
CA PRO A 167 -13.52 0.36 26.10
C PRO A 167 -13.30 1.82 25.72
N ASN A 168 -14.31 2.44 25.11
CA ASN A 168 -14.35 3.90 24.99
C ASN A 168 -14.46 4.45 26.42
N ILE A 169 -13.38 5.08 26.90
CA ILE A 169 -13.40 6.02 28.02
C ILE A 169 -13.34 7.42 27.41
#